data_AF-A0AAD5MIX2-F1
#
_entry.id   AF-A0AAD5MIX2-F1
#
_cell.length_a   1.000
_cell.length_b   1.000
_cell.length_c   1.000
_cell.angle_alpha   90.00
_cell.angle_beta   90.00
_cell.angle_gamma   90.00
#
_symmetry.space_group_name_H-M   'P 1'
#
loop_
_entity.id
_entity.type
_entity.pdbx_description
1 polymer ?
#
loop_
_entity_poly.entity_id
_entity_poly.type
_entity_poly.pdbx_seq_one_letter_code
_entity_poly.pdbx_strand_id
1 'polypeptide(L)'
;MMASLLLVVIPLVRSAENYSGYSLLRFPADEPLTKWLADMESIGFVVDEKNQKRRLLIDVWGTPSKWNPAADVLVAPEFLKTFLNLLEKRGVYQVEMLKDDISKDIRRERRHLEQISRRAKTKALVPWNLTSKIITLMTRW
;
A
#
# COMPACT_ATOMS: atom_id res chain seq x y z
N MET A 1 -0.77 8.96 -32.70
CA MET A 1 -0.16 7.96 -31.80
C MET A 1 0.03 8.63 -30.45
N MET A 2 -0.88 8.42 -29.52
CA MET A 2 -0.83 9.04 -28.18
C MET A 2 -0.65 7.94 -27.15
N ALA A 3 0.41 8.06 -26.36
CA ALA A 3 0.85 7.08 -25.38
C ALA A 3 -0.21 6.93 -24.28
N SER A 4 -0.79 5.74 -24.17
CA SER A 4 -1.56 5.32 -23.01
C SER A 4 -0.61 5.17 -21.82
N LEU A 5 -0.59 6.16 -20.95
CA LEU A 5 -0.11 5.99 -19.58
C LEU A 5 -1.11 5.07 -18.87
N LEU A 6 -0.76 3.78 -18.80
CA LEU A 6 -1.35 2.85 -17.85
C LEU A 6 -1.01 3.35 -16.45
N LEU A 7 -1.91 4.19 -15.90
CA LEU A 7 -2.10 4.32 -14.47
C LEU A 7 -2.39 2.92 -13.96
N VAL A 8 -1.35 2.26 -13.45
CA VAL A 8 -1.52 1.09 -12.60
C VAL A 8 -2.24 1.62 -11.36
N VAL A 9 -3.56 1.52 -11.41
CA VAL A 9 -4.43 1.67 -10.25
C VAL A 9 -4.08 0.48 -9.37
N ILE A 10 -3.04 0.65 -8.55
CA ILE A 10 -2.86 -0.16 -7.36
C ILE A 10 -4.20 -0.06 -6.62
N PRO A 11 -4.87 -1.17 -6.28
CA PRO A 11 -6.12 -1.14 -5.54
C PRO A 11 -5.83 -0.58 -4.14
N LEU A 12 -5.80 0.74 -4.05
CA LEU A 12 -5.76 1.50 -2.83
C LEU A 12 -7.12 1.28 -2.18
N VAL A 13 -7.11 0.91 -0.90
CA VAL A 13 -8.27 0.68 -0.03
C VAL A 13 -8.83 -0.75 -0.05
N ARG A 14 -7.98 -1.75 0.27
CA ARG A 14 -8.41 -2.67 1.34
C ARG A 14 -8.27 -1.91 2.67
N SER A 15 -9.26 -2.12 3.54
CA SER A 15 -9.56 -1.50 4.83
C SER A 15 -8.38 -0.82 5.55
N ALA A 16 -8.65 0.29 6.25
CA ALA A 16 -7.70 1.00 7.11
C ALA A 16 -7.28 0.14 8.34
N GLU A 17 -6.68 -1.00 8.07
CA GLU A 17 -6.10 -1.92 9.03
C GLU A 17 -4.83 -1.31 9.60
N ASN A 18 -4.63 -1.55 10.90
CA ASN A 18 -3.50 -1.01 11.60
C ASN A 18 -2.27 -1.87 11.32
N TYR A 19 -1.58 -1.59 10.21
CA TYR A 19 -0.33 -2.25 9.81
C TYR A 19 0.89 -1.84 10.68
N SER A 20 0.67 -1.39 11.92
CA SER A 20 1.75 -0.99 12.83
C SER A 20 2.67 -2.17 13.12
N GLY A 21 3.94 -2.03 12.76
CA GLY A 21 4.96 -3.07 12.99
C GLY A 21 4.91 -4.22 11.97
N TYR A 22 4.11 -4.12 10.91
CA TYR A 22 4.14 -5.10 9.84
C TYR A 22 5.41 -4.95 9.02
N SER A 23 6.06 -6.07 8.79
CA SER A 23 7.25 -6.15 7.93
C SER A 23 6.85 -6.57 6.52
N LEU A 24 7.48 -5.97 5.52
CA LEU A 24 7.33 -6.34 4.12
C LEU A 24 8.47 -7.26 3.74
N LEU A 25 8.14 -8.49 3.37
CA LEU A 25 9.08 -9.52 2.94
C LEU A 25 8.98 -9.74 1.45
N ARG A 26 10.12 -10.03 0.83
CA ARG A 26 10.26 -10.45 -0.55
C ARG A 26 10.98 -11.78 -0.61
N PHE A 27 10.44 -12.74 -1.36
CA PHE A 27 11.08 -14.03 -1.55
C PHE A 27 10.66 -14.66 -2.89
N PRO A 28 11.49 -15.51 -3.51
CA PRO A 28 11.09 -16.21 -4.72
C PRO A 28 9.93 -17.15 -4.39
N ALA A 29 8.91 -17.14 -5.26
CA ALA A 29 7.73 -17.94 -5.07
C ALA A 29 7.32 -18.62 -6.38
N ASP A 30 7.20 -19.94 -6.29
CA ASP A 30 6.70 -20.83 -7.31
C ASP A 30 5.17 -21.00 -7.20
N GLU A 31 4.55 -21.60 -8.21
CA GLU A 31 3.10 -21.77 -8.28
C GLU A 31 2.51 -22.52 -7.06
N PRO A 32 3.13 -23.60 -6.54
CA PRO A 32 2.66 -24.27 -5.33
C PRO A 32 2.70 -23.37 -4.09
N LEU A 33 3.77 -22.57 -3.93
CA LEU A 33 3.91 -21.64 -2.81
C LEU A 33 2.90 -20.50 -2.91
N THR A 34 2.61 -20.03 -4.12
CA THR A 34 1.60 -18.99 -4.38
C THR A 34 0.22 -19.44 -3.93
N LYS A 35 -0.16 -20.68 -4.28
CA LYS A 35 -1.43 -21.26 -3.84
C LYS A 35 -1.50 -21.36 -2.31
N TRP A 36 -0.41 -21.80 -1.68
CA TRP A 36 -0.34 -21.85 -0.23
C TRP A 36 -0.44 -20.47 0.44
N LEU A 37 0.16 -19.43 -0.13
CA LEU A 37 0.03 -18.06 0.39
C LEU A 37 -1.42 -17.58 0.32
N ALA A 38 -2.13 -17.86 -0.76
CA ALA A 38 -3.55 -17.54 -0.89
C ALA A 38 -4.40 -18.30 0.15
N ASP A 39 -4.09 -19.59 0.37
CA ASP A 39 -4.76 -20.38 1.41
C ASP A 39 -4.48 -19.78 2.81
N MET A 40 -3.23 -19.40 3.11
CA MET A 40 -2.88 -18.75 4.39
C MET A 40 -3.55 -17.40 4.59
N GLU A 41 -3.62 -16.55 3.55
CA GLU A 41 -4.32 -15.27 3.61
C GLU A 41 -5.81 -15.48 3.94
N SER A 42 -6.43 -16.54 3.38
CA SER A 42 -7.84 -16.85 3.66
C SER A 42 -8.12 -17.33 5.08
N ILE A 43 -7.12 -17.95 5.74
CA ILE A 43 -7.21 -18.53 7.09
C ILE A 43 -6.76 -17.51 8.15
N GLY A 44 -5.82 -16.62 7.79
CA GLY A 44 -4.99 -15.85 8.70
C GLY A 44 -5.65 -14.61 9.30
N PHE A 45 -6.67 -14.79 10.15
CA PHE A 45 -7.20 -13.72 10.98
C PHE A 45 -6.92 -14.00 12.46
N VAL A 46 -6.26 -13.05 13.13
CA VAL A 46 -6.26 -13.01 14.60
C VAL A 46 -7.22 -11.91 15.03
N VAL A 47 -8.14 -12.26 15.94
CA VAL A 47 -9.01 -11.28 16.57
C VAL A 47 -8.21 -10.61 17.68
N ASP A 48 -7.93 -9.31 17.52
CA ASP A 48 -7.31 -8.53 18.57
C ASP A 48 -8.32 -8.35 19.72
N GLU A 49 -8.13 -9.07 20.82
CA GLU A 49 -9.02 -9.09 21.99
C GLU A 49 -9.28 -7.68 22.56
N LYS A 50 -8.32 -6.76 22.42
CA LYS A 50 -8.44 -5.40 22.96
C LYS A 50 -9.35 -4.51 22.14
N ASN A 51 -9.47 -4.77 20.83
CA ASN A 51 -10.17 -3.89 19.90
C ASN A 51 -11.34 -4.58 19.16
N GLN A 52 -11.53 -5.89 19.37
CA GLN A 52 -12.42 -6.75 18.59
C GLN A 52 -12.26 -6.63 17.06
N LYS A 53 -11.12 -6.12 16.60
CA LYS A 53 -10.82 -5.96 15.18
C LYS A 53 -10.09 -7.19 14.69
N ARG A 54 -10.57 -7.75 13.59
CA ARG A 54 -9.84 -8.77 12.84
C ARG A 54 -8.58 -8.12 12.27
N ARG A 55 -7.42 -8.67 12.60
CA ARG A 55 -6.13 -8.29 12.02
C ARG A 55 -5.67 -9.43 11.11
N LEU A 56 -5.25 -9.08 9.91
CA LEU A 56 -4.64 -10.03 8.98
C LEU A 56 -3.25 -10.41 9.48
N LEU A 57 -2.96 -11.70 9.67
CA LEU A 57 -1.60 -12.13 10.01
C LEU A 57 -0.63 -11.96 8.84
N ILE A 58 -1.17 -12.11 7.64
CA ILE A 58 -0.44 -12.06 6.38
C ILE A 58 -1.34 -11.36 5.37
N ASP A 59 -0.75 -10.48 4.55
CA ASP A 59 -1.43 -9.81 3.44
C ASP A 59 -0.50 -9.86 2.22
N VAL A 60 -0.98 -10.45 1.12
CA VAL A 60 -0.16 -10.66 -0.09
C VAL A 60 -0.25 -9.41 -0.96
N TRP A 61 0.86 -8.66 -1.05
CA TRP A 61 0.93 -7.40 -1.79
C TRP A 61 1.39 -7.56 -3.23
N GLY A 62 2.25 -8.54 -3.49
CA GLY A 62 2.74 -8.85 -4.83
C GLY A 62 2.64 -10.34 -5.06
N THR A 63 1.73 -10.75 -5.96
CA THR A 63 1.65 -12.15 -6.39
C THR A 63 2.78 -12.43 -7.39
N PRO A 64 3.53 -13.52 -7.22
CA PRO A 64 4.50 -13.93 -8.22
C PRO A 64 3.80 -14.18 -9.56
N SER A 65 4.47 -13.80 -10.64
CA SER A 65 3.98 -13.91 -12.01
C SER A 65 5.14 -14.28 -12.93
N LYS A 66 4.84 -14.58 -14.21
CA LYS A 66 5.87 -14.88 -15.22
C LYS A 66 6.94 -13.78 -15.35
N TRP A 67 6.59 -12.53 -15.02
CA TRP A 67 7.48 -11.37 -15.15
C TRP A 67 8.09 -10.92 -13.82
N ASN A 68 7.54 -11.38 -12.69
CA ASN A 68 8.07 -11.12 -11.36
C ASN A 68 8.04 -12.44 -10.56
N PRO A 69 9.15 -13.18 -10.47
CA PRO A 69 9.17 -14.46 -9.78
C PRO A 69 9.13 -14.32 -8.25
N ALA A 70 9.14 -13.09 -7.72
CA ALA A 70 9.12 -12.84 -6.29
C ALA A 70 7.70 -12.54 -5.80
N ALA A 71 7.36 -13.07 -4.62
CA ALA A 71 6.21 -12.67 -3.85
C ALA A 71 6.60 -11.54 -2.88
N ASP A 72 5.73 -10.53 -2.78
CA ASP A 72 5.83 -9.49 -1.76
C ASP A 72 4.69 -9.69 -0.76
N VAL A 73 5.05 -9.89 0.50
CA VAL A 73 4.10 -10.29 1.55
C VAL A 73 4.30 -9.44 2.80
N LEU A 74 3.22 -8.83 3.27
CA LEU A 74 3.17 -8.18 4.56
C LEU A 74 2.89 -9.22 5.65
N VAL A 75 3.63 -9.13 6.74
CA VAL A 75 3.52 -10.07 7.86
C VAL A 75 3.43 -9.31 9.17
N ALA A 76 2.46 -9.70 10.00
CA ALA A 76 2.28 -9.13 11.33
C ALA A 76 3.49 -9.46 12.24
N PRO A 77 3.90 -8.55 13.13
CA PRO A 77 5.09 -8.74 13.97
C PRO A 77 4.98 -9.97 14.89
N GLU A 78 3.77 -10.26 15.40
CA GLU A 78 3.49 -11.45 16.21
C GLU A 78 3.66 -12.77 15.45
N PHE A 79 3.54 -12.75 14.12
CA PHE A 79 3.58 -13.95 13.28
C PHE A 79 4.87 -14.06 12.47
N LEU A 80 5.67 -13.00 12.40
CA LEU A 80 6.88 -12.91 11.58
C LEU A 80 7.83 -14.11 11.76
N LYS A 81 8.19 -14.43 13.01
CA LYS A 81 9.09 -15.55 13.30
C LYS A 81 8.51 -16.90 12.86
N THR A 82 7.22 -17.11 13.10
CA THR A 82 6.52 -18.33 12.68
C THR A 82 6.46 -18.44 11.18
N PHE A 83 6.19 -17.33 10.49
CA PHE A 83 6.14 -17.29 9.04
C PHE A 83 7.49 -17.61 8.39
N LEU A 84 8.59 -17.03 8.90
CA LEU A 84 9.94 -17.35 8.43
C LEU A 84 10.27 -18.84 8.60
N ASN A 85 9.92 -19.45 9.74
CA ASN A 85 10.09 -20.88 9.94
C ASN A 85 9.23 -21.74 8.99
N LEU A 86 8.02 -21.26 8.63
CA LEU A 86 7.16 -21.96 7.67
C LEU A 86 7.72 -21.88 6.24
N LEU A 87 8.30 -20.73 5.87
CA LEU A 87 9.01 -20.56 4.60
C LEU A 87 10.23 -21.49 4.53
N GLU A 88 11.03 -21.56 5.60
CA GLU A 88 12.19 -22.43 5.70
C GLU A 88 11.81 -23.92 5.53
N LYS A 89 10.77 -24.37 6.22
CA LYS A 89 10.23 -25.75 6.08
C LYS A 89 9.73 -26.08 4.67
N ARG A 90 9.43 -25.06 3.87
CA ARG A 90 9.00 -25.18 2.47
C ARG A 90 10.17 -25.01 1.49
N GLY A 91 11.40 -24.89 1.99
CA GLY A 91 12.61 -24.75 1.18
C GLY A 91 12.91 -23.33 0.73
N VAL A 92 12.22 -22.32 1.28
CA VAL A 92 12.45 -20.91 0.96
C VAL A 92 13.39 -20.31 1.99
N TYR A 93 14.68 -20.25 1.64
CA TYR A 93 15.73 -19.71 2.51
C TYR A 93 16.11 -18.26 2.15
N GLN A 94 15.82 -17.85 0.92
CA GLN A 94 16.13 -16.51 0.43
C GLN A 94 14.96 -15.58 0.70
N VAL A 95 14.95 -14.96 1.88
CA VAL A 95 13.93 -13.99 2.28
C VAL A 95 14.59 -12.64 2.53
N GLU A 96 14.19 -11.64 1.76
CA GLU A 96 14.63 -10.26 1.92
C GLU A 96 13.57 -9.47 2.70
N MET A 97 13.96 -8.76 3.74
CA MET A 97 13.09 -7.82 4.43
C MET A 97 13.23 -6.45 3.78
N LEU A 98 12.27 -6.08 2.93
CA LEU A 98 12.28 -4.79 2.25
C LEU A 98 12.00 -3.63 3.23
N LYS A 99 11.13 -3.88 4.21
CA LYS A 99 10.74 -2.92 5.25
C LYS A 99 10.46 -3.63 6.57
N ASP A 100 10.93 -3.02 7.65
CA ASP A 100 10.68 -3.46 9.03
C ASP A 100 9.30 -3.03 9.52
N ASP A 101 8.90 -1.79 9.23
CA ASP A 101 7.63 -1.19 9.63
C ASP A 101 7.03 -0.35 8.48
N ILE A 102 6.16 -0.98 7.68
CA ILE A 102 5.48 -0.34 6.55
C ILE A 102 4.56 0.81 6.98
N SER A 103 4.14 0.84 8.25
CA SER A 103 3.22 1.87 8.74
C SER A 103 3.82 3.28 8.68
N LYS A 104 5.14 3.41 8.80
CA LYS A 104 5.83 4.70 8.66
C LYS A 104 5.70 5.25 7.25
N ASP A 105 5.90 4.39 6.26
CA ASP A 105 5.82 4.76 4.84
C ASP A 105 4.38 5.11 4.46
N ILE A 106 3.39 4.31 4.92
CA ILE A 106 1.96 4.62 4.74
C ILE A 106 1.59 5.97 5.36
N ARG A 107 2.05 6.25 6.59
CA ARG A 107 1.80 7.55 7.26
C ARG A 107 2.49 8.71 6.55
N ARG A 108 3.67 8.49 5.97
CA ARG A 108 4.39 9.51 5.20
C ARG A 108 3.63 9.84 3.92
N GLU A 109 3.21 8.81 3.19
CA GLU A 109 2.47 8.98 1.93
C GLU A 109 1.11 9.64 2.17
N ARG A 110 0.38 9.22 3.21
CA ARG A 110 -0.88 9.86 3.59
C ARG A 110 -0.71 11.36 3.84
N ARG A 111 0.31 11.76 4.62
CA ARG A 111 0.61 13.19 4.86
C ARG A 111 0.96 13.93 3.57
N HIS A 112 1.67 13.29 2.66
CA HIS A 112 2.00 13.89 1.36
C HIS A 112 0.73 14.14 0.52
N LEU A 113 -0.14 13.15 0.41
CA LEU A 113 -1.42 13.25 -0.30
C LEU A 113 -2.35 14.31 0.32
N GLU A 114 -2.41 14.38 1.65
CA GLU A 114 -3.17 15.42 2.36
C GLU A 114 -2.66 16.82 2.04
N GLN A 115 -1.33 17.01 1.95
CA GLN A 115 -0.74 18.29 1.58
C GLN A 115 -1.06 18.68 0.13
N ILE A 116 -0.97 17.73 -0.80
CA ILE A 116 -1.36 17.93 -2.21
C ILE A 116 -2.83 18.33 -2.30
N SER A 117 -3.72 17.59 -1.62
CA SER A 117 -5.15 17.87 -1.59
C SER A 117 -5.47 19.26 -1.04
N ARG A 118 -4.82 19.66 0.07
CA ARG A 118 -4.98 21.01 0.63
C ARG A 118 -4.58 22.08 -0.37
N ARG A 119 -3.42 21.95 -1.02
CA ARG A 119 -2.94 22.92 -2.03
C ARG A 119 -3.85 22.98 -3.26
N ALA A 120 -4.41 21.84 -3.70
CA ALA A 120 -5.37 21.79 -4.79
C ALA A 120 -6.68 22.52 -4.43
N LYS A 121 -7.17 22.35 -3.20
CA LYS A 121 -8.35 23.08 -2.68
C LYS A 121 -8.09 24.59 -2.60
N THR A 122 -6.91 25.03 -2.16
CA THR A 122 -6.57 26.46 -2.13
C THR A 122 -6.48 27.09 -3.53
N LYS A 123 -6.04 26.32 -4.54
CA LYS A 123 -6.02 26.77 -5.94
C LYS A 123 -7.42 26.81 -6.58
N ALA A 124 -8.31 25.88 -6.22
CA ALA A 124 -9.70 25.89 -6.67
C ALA A 124 -10.53 27.03 -6.02
N LEU A 125 -10.08 27.52 -4.86
CA LEU A 125 -10.67 28.64 -4.12
C LEU A 125 -10.01 30.00 -4.42
N VAL A 126 -9.29 30.15 -5.54
CA VAL A 126 -8.99 31.50 -6.04
C VAL A 126 -10.30 32.07 -6.57
N PRO A 127 -10.92 33.04 -5.89
CA PRO A 127 -12.19 33.55 -6.34
C PRO A 127 -11.93 34.46 -7.55
N TRP A 128 -12.76 34.32 -8.58
CA TRP A 128 -12.69 35.04 -9.86
C TRP A 128 -12.82 36.58 -9.76
N ASN A 129 -12.88 37.12 -8.56
CA ASN A 129 -13.11 38.54 -8.27
C ASN A 129 -11.82 39.39 -8.18
N LEU A 130 -10.63 38.80 -8.36
CA LEU A 130 -9.37 39.56 -8.50
C LEU A 130 -8.87 39.71 -9.94
N THR A 131 -9.36 38.91 -10.90
CA THR A 131 -9.05 39.08 -12.33
C THR A 131 -10.00 40.03 -13.04
N SER A 132 -11.23 40.23 -12.52
CA SER A 132 -12.19 41.17 -13.12
C SER A 132 -11.82 42.65 -12.91
N LYS A 133 -11.10 43.01 -11.83
CA LYS A 133 -10.73 44.42 -11.57
C LYS A 133 -9.63 44.97 -12.48
N ILE A 134 -8.80 44.11 -13.09
CA ILE A 134 -7.75 44.56 -14.01
C ILE A 134 -8.31 44.74 -15.43
N ILE A 135 -9.31 43.94 -15.83
CA ILE A 135 -9.91 44.05 -17.18
C ILE A 135 -10.91 45.21 -17.28
N THR A 136 -11.57 45.64 -16.19
CA THR A 136 -12.49 46.79 -16.20
C THR A 136 -11.80 48.16 -16.27
N LEU A 137 -10.47 48.25 -16.13
CA LEU A 137 -9.73 49.51 -16.28
C LEU A 137 -9.20 49.77 -17.70
N MET A 138 -9.41 48.87 -18.66
CA MET A 138 -8.91 49.01 -20.04
C MET A 138 -9.98 49.22 -21.12
N THR A 139 -11.27 49.25 -20.78
CA THR A 139 -12.38 49.49 -21.74
C THR A 139 -13.15 50.78 -21.45
N ARG A 140 -12.44 51.83 -21.05
CA ARG A 140 -13.01 53.18 -20.94
C ARG A 140 -12.04 54.24 -21.47
N TRP A 141 -11.70 54.12 -22.75
CA TRP A 141 -11.28 55.20 -23.64
C TRP A 141 -11.78 54.87 -25.04
#